data_AF-A0A7C6JSJ2-F1
#
_entry.id   AF-A0A7C6JSJ2-F1
#
_cell.length_a   1.000
_cell.length_b   1.000
_cell.length_c   1.000
_cell.angle_alpha   90.00
_cell.angle_beta   90.00
_cell.angle_gamma   90.00
#
_symmetry.space_group_name_H-M   'P 1'
#
loop_
_entity.id
_entity.type
_entity.pdbx_description
1 polymer ?
#
loop_
_entity_poly.entity_id
_entity_poly.type
_entity_poly.pdbx_seq_one_letter_code
_entity_poly.pdbx_strand_id
1 'polypeptide(L)'
;MTFRSKRLVAALTLCALVFTAIPLAAAPTASDIEGHWAKTAIEQLVNMGAVSGLPDGTFRPDLTVTRAEFVTMVNKSLGITPITGSSRFQDVKPDDWFAGQVEAAAANGYVTGNPDGTFSSYRPITREQAAAMLVRAFGFDQLATEAEQDAVLASFVDADQVSAWAKADVATAVSLELMSGYTATTLAPQPADLSAAEWKQWEAARTTEQREAVLKQLGSNGLITRAQTAAILVRALALKPAVEVTVFDEAGIYGPEDGTETISGDVIIRAEDVTLQNLIITGDLIIDERVGDGTVILENVTVKGDTEVKGGGTDSVIF
;
A
#
# COMPACT_ATOMS: atom_id res chain seq x y z
N MET A 1 -29.32 47.72 71.18
CA MET A 1 -30.56 47.43 70.42
C MET A 1 -30.26 47.80 68.97
N THR A 2 -30.14 46.91 68.00
CA THR A 2 -31.06 45.84 67.55
C THR A 2 -30.29 44.80 66.72
N PHE A 3 -30.58 43.51 66.92
CA PHE A 3 -30.07 42.38 66.12
C PHE A 3 -30.71 42.34 64.73
N ARG A 4 -29.95 41.91 63.70
CA ARG A 4 -30.50 41.11 62.59
C ARG A 4 -29.40 40.34 61.83
N SER A 5 -29.59 39.02 61.82
CA SER A 5 -28.84 38.00 61.09
C SER A 5 -29.00 38.12 59.57
N LYS A 6 -28.05 37.53 58.79
CA LYS A 6 -28.31 36.92 57.47
C LYS A 6 -27.10 36.09 56.96
N ARG A 7 -27.22 34.78 57.20
CA ARG A 7 -26.93 33.58 56.37
C ARG A 7 -25.82 33.65 55.30
N LEU A 8 -24.86 32.71 55.44
CA LEU A 8 -24.01 32.19 54.36
C LEU A 8 -24.87 31.63 53.20
N VAL A 9 -24.43 31.88 51.97
CA VAL A 9 -24.73 31.05 50.80
C VAL A 9 -23.41 30.80 50.07
N ALA A 10 -22.90 29.58 50.19
CA ALA A 10 -21.81 29.07 49.37
C ALA A 10 -22.40 28.64 48.01
N ALA A 11 -21.96 29.28 46.93
CA ALA A 11 -22.30 28.86 45.58
C ALA A 11 -21.26 27.85 45.09
N LEU A 12 -21.65 26.58 45.07
CA LEU A 12 -20.87 25.49 44.47
C LEU A 12 -21.24 25.44 42.98
N THR A 13 -20.41 26.01 42.12
CA THR A 13 -20.61 25.97 40.66
C THR A 13 -20.12 24.63 40.12
N LEU A 14 -21.06 23.71 39.89
CA LEU A 14 -20.85 22.43 39.21
C LEU A 14 -20.60 22.69 37.72
N CYS A 15 -19.33 22.63 37.29
CA CYS A 15 -18.95 22.71 35.88
C CYS A 15 -19.17 21.33 35.25
N ALA A 16 -20.37 21.09 34.70
CA ALA A 16 -20.64 19.90 33.91
C ALA A 16 -19.95 20.02 32.54
N LEU A 17 -18.85 19.31 32.35
CA LEU A 17 -18.24 19.06 31.05
C LEU A 17 -19.18 18.17 30.24
N VAL A 18 -20.00 18.78 29.39
CA VAL A 18 -20.77 18.07 28.37
C VAL A 18 -19.80 17.66 27.27
N PHE A 19 -19.31 16.42 27.35
CA PHE A 19 -18.60 15.79 26.24
C PHE A 19 -19.66 15.48 25.17
N THR A 20 -19.86 16.40 24.22
CA THR A 20 -20.65 16.08 23.03
C THR A 20 -19.85 15.05 22.25
N ALA A 21 -20.30 13.81 22.24
CA ALA A 21 -19.85 12.83 21.27
C ALA A 21 -20.08 13.44 19.88
N ILE A 22 -19.00 13.84 19.21
CA ILE A 22 -19.06 14.20 17.80
C ILE A 22 -19.41 12.87 17.11
N PRO A 23 -20.59 12.75 16.47
CA PRO A 23 -20.87 11.56 15.70
C PRO A 23 -19.77 11.43 14.65
N LEU A 24 -19.05 10.31 14.65
CA LEU A 24 -18.17 9.96 13.54
C LEU A 24 -19.10 9.81 12.34
N ALA A 25 -19.19 10.87 11.52
CA ALA A 25 -19.99 10.84 10.31
C ALA A 25 -19.51 9.65 9.50
N ALA A 26 -20.41 8.70 9.21
CA ALA A 26 -20.14 7.66 8.24
C ALA A 26 -19.61 8.35 6.97
N ALA A 27 -18.48 7.86 6.47
CA ALA A 27 -17.90 8.40 5.24
C ALA A 27 -19.00 8.43 4.17
N PRO A 28 -19.19 9.55 3.45
CA PRO A 28 -20.23 9.64 2.44
C PRO A 28 -20.05 8.47 1.47
N THR A 29 -21.05 7.59 1.39
CA THR A 29 -21.11 6.60 0.32
C THR A 29 -21.26 7.37 -0.97
N ALA A 30 -20.16 7.47 -1.71
CA ALA A 30 -20.03 8.15 -2.98
C ALA A 30 -21.17 7.76 -3.93
N SER A 31 -22.18 8.61 -4.13
CA SER A 31 -23.32 8.26 -4.99
C SER A 31 -22.93 7.98 -6.45
N ASP A 32 -21.75 8.47 -6.87
CA ASP A 32 -21.16 8.31 -8.19
C ASP A 32 -20.54 6.92 -8.43
N ILE A 33 -20.51 6.02 -7.44
CA ILE A 33 -20.13 4.61 -7.65
C ILE A 33 -21.33 3.66 -7.74
N GLU A 34 -22.55 4.15 -7.56
CA GLU A 34 -23.75 3.32 -7.67
C GLU A 34 -23.95 2.80 -9.10
N GLY A 35 -24.04 1.47 -9.24
CA GLY A 35 -24.10 0.79 -10.54
C GLY A 35 -22.76 0.75 -11.30
N HIS A 36 -21.68 1.31 -10.75
CA HIS A 36 -20.36 1.26 -11.36
C HIS A 36 -19.73 -0.13 -11.22
N TRP A 37 -19.09 -0.65 -12.27
CA TRP A 37 -18.52 -2.01 -12.28
C TRP A 37 -17.48 -2.25 -11.18
N ALA A 38 -16.77 -1.20 -10.77
CA ALA A 38 -15.75 -1.25 -9.71
C ALA A 38 -16.31 -1.03 -8.29
N LYS A 39 -17.63 -0.86 -8.12
CA LYS A 39 -18.25 -0.50 -6.83
C LYS A 39 -17.75 -1.38 -5.68
N THR A 40 -17.87 -2.70 -5.82
CA THR A 40 -17.46 -3.65 -4.77
C THR A 40 -15.99 -3.51 -4.40
N ALA A 41 -15.11 -3.36 -5.40
CA ALA A 41 -13.68 -3.21 -5.16
C ALA A 41 -13.36 -1.88 -4.46
N ILE A 42 -14.03 -0.80 -4.86
CA ILE A 42 -13.91 0.51 -4.22
C ILE A 42 -14.36 0.43 -2.76
N GLU A 43 -15.53 -0.13 -2.49
CA GLU A 43 -16.07 -0.29 -1.13
C GLU A 43 -15.14 -1.12 -0.24
N GLN A 44 -14.56 -2.20 -0.75
CA GLN A 44 -13.59 -3.01 -0.02
C GLN A 44 -12.38 -2.18 0.42
N LEU A 45 -11.76 -1.45 -0.51
CA LEU A 45 -10.59 -0.64 -0.18
C LEU A 45 -10.92 0.58 0.69
N VAL A 46 -12.14 1.13 0.59
CA VAL A 46 -12.62 2.17 1.51
C VAL A 46 -12.74 1.62 2.92
N ASN A 47 -13.33 0.43 3.09
CA ASN A 47 -13.47 -0.23 4.39
C ASN A 47 -12.11 -0.56 5.03
N MET A 48 -11.10 -0.85 4.21
CA MET A 48 -9.71 -1.05 4.66
C MET A 48 -8.96 0.26 4.94
N GLY A 49 -9.53 1.43 4.62
CA GLY A 49 -8.85 2.73 4.72
C GLY A 49 -7.77 2.96 3.65
N ALA A 50 -7.68 2.08 2.65
CA ALA A 50 -6.68 2.14 1.59
C ALA A 50 -6.99 3.24 0.55
N VAL A 51 -8.27 3.50 0.32
CA VAL A 51 -8.73 4.58 -0.58
C VAL A 51 -9.80 5.42 0.12
N SER A 52 -10.00 6.64 -0.35
CA SER A 52 -11.04 7.54 0.17
C SER A 52 -11.63 8.37 -0.95
N GLY A 53 -12.88 8.82 -0.77
CA GLY A 53 -13.51 9.80 -1.64
C GLY A 53 -12.87 11.19 -1.52
N LEU A 54 -13.28 12.10 -2.40
CA LEU A 54 -12.86 13.48 -2.42
C LEU A 54 -13.69 14.33 -1.44
N PRO A 55 -13.21 15.53 -1.07
CA PRO A 55 -13.94 16.42 -0.14
C PRO A 55 -15.33 16.87 -0.61
N ASP A 56 -15.62 16.74 -1.90
CA ASP A 56 -16.94 17.04 -2.49
C ASP A 56 -17.96 15.90 -2.31
N GLY A 57 -17.58 14.80 -1.66
CA GLY A 57 -18.44 13.65 -1.39
C GLY A 57 -18.48 12.61 -2.52
N THR A 58 -17.70 12.77 -3.57
CA THR A 58 -17.61 11.83 -4.70
C THR A 58 -16.39 10.91 -4.60
N PHE A 59 -16.39 9.77 -5.29
CA PHE A 59 -15.18 8.95 -5.43
C PHE A 59 -14.38 9.28 -6.71
N ARG A 60 -15.08 9.71 -7.76
CA ARG A 60 -14.61 9.92 -9.13
C ARG A 60 -13.91 8.69 -9.70
N PRO A 61 -14.63 7.58 -9.95
CA PRO A 61 -14.04 6.31 -10.39
C PRO A 61 -13.22 6.42 -11.69
N ASP A 62 -13.62 7.31 -12.60
CA ASP A 62 -12.97 7.48 -13.91
C ASP A 62 -11.84 8.51 -13.92
N LEU A 63 -11.56 9.16 -12.80
CA LEU A 63 -10.42 10.07 -12.68
C LEU A 63 -9.11 9.28 -12.71
N THR A 64 -8.12 9.76 -13.47
CA THR A 64 -6.80 9.12 -13.54
C THR A 64 -6.01 9.29 -12.24
N VAL A 65 -5.16 8.32 -11.94
CA VAL A 65 -4.34 8.32 -10.71
C VAL A 65 -2.94 8.85 -11.00
N THR A 66 -2.44 9.75 -10.15
CA THR A 66 -1.04 10.19 -10.16
C THR A 66 -0.11 9.14 -9.56
N ARG A 67 1.19 9.16 -9.88
CA ARG A 67 2.17 8.23 -9.31
C ARG A 67 2.21 8.26 -7.77
N ALA A 68 2.11 9.45 -7.16
CA ALA A 68 2.05 9.60 -5.72
C ALA A 68 0.77 9.01 -5.09
N GLU A 69 -0.39 9.24 -5.72
CA GLU A 69 -1.65 8.65 -5.26
C GLU A 69 -1.61 7.12 -5.39
N PHE A 70 -1.09 6.60 -6.51
CA PHE A 70 -0.98 5.17 -6.74
C PHE A 70 -0.13 4.48 -5.66
N VAL A 71 1.07 5.02 -5.40
CA VAL A 71 1.95 4.51 -4.34
C VAL A 71 1.28 4.55 -2.98
N THR A 72 0.56 5.64 -2.68
CA THR A 72 -0.18 5.77 -1.42
C THR A 72 -1.27 4.69 -1.28
N MET A 73 -2.01 4.40 -2.36
CA MET A 73 -3.03 3.35 -2.36
C MET A 73 -2.40 1.96 -2.18
N VAL A 74 -1.26 1.69 -2.82
CA VAL A 74 -0.50 0.43 -2.65
C VAL A 74 -0.03 0.27 -1.21
N ASN A 75 0.69 1.26 -0.66
CA ASN A 75 1.20 1.21 0.70
C ASN A 75 0.08 0.97 1.72
N LYS A 76 -1.02 1.74 1.63
CA LYS A 76 -2.13 1.56 2.56
C LYS A 76 -2.82 0.20 2.41
N SER A 77 -2.90 -0.34 1.20
CA SER A 77 -3.44 -1.68 0.96
C SER A 77 -2.56 -2.77 1.59
N LEU A 78 -1.25 -2.55 1.64
CA LEU A 78 -0.26 -3.46 2.20
C LEU A 78 0.08 -3.18 3.68
N GLY A 79 -0.47 -2.14 4.30
CA GLY A 79 -0.13 -1.74 5.66
C GLY A 79 1.27 -1.11 5.81
N ILE A 80 1.91 -0.70 4.71
CA ILE A 80 3.25 -0.11 4.74
C ILE A 80 3.20 1.29 5.35
N THR A 81 3.99 1.49 6.41
CA THR A 81 4.04 2.75 7.15
C THR A 81 4.92 3.78 6.44
N PRO A 82 4.49 5.06 6.33
CA PRO A 82 5.30 6.12 5.72
C PRO A 82 6.60 6.40 6.48
N ILE A 83 7.70 6.58 5.75
CA ILE A 83 9.00 6.97 6.31
C ILE A 83 9.11 8.50 6.29
N THR A 84 9.07 9.15 7.45
CA THR A 84 9.08 10.62 7.53
C THR A 84 10.48 11.21 7.68
N GLY A 85 10.67 12.46 7.23
CA GLY A 85 11.91 13.22 7.46
C GLY A 85 13.04 12.96 6.47
N SER A 86 12.85 12.09 5.48
CA SER A 86 13.79 11.86 4.38
C SER A 86 13.10 11.98 3.02
N SER A 87 13.90 12.30 2.00
CA SER A 87 13.50 12.20 0.60
C SER A 87 14.74 11.91 -0.23
N ARG A 88 14.68 10.84 -1.03
CA ARG A 88 15.74 10.45 -1.96
C ARG A 88 15.56 11.01 -3.38
N PHE A 89 14.40 11.56 -3.71
CA PHE A 89 14.08 12.07 -5.05
C PHE A 89 14.15 13.59 -5.08
N GLN A 90 14.75 14.15 -6.13
CA GLN A 90 15.03 15.59 -6.23
C GLN A 90 13.78 16.47 -6.27
N ASP A 91 12.67 15.93 -6.77
CA ASP A 91 11.37 16.60 -6.94
C ASP A 91 10.36 16.26 -5.84
N VAL A 92 10.80 15.57 -4.77
CA VAL A 92 9.98 15.24 -3.60
C VAL A 92 10.53 15.99 -2.39
N LYS A 93 9.75 16.90 -1.82
CA LYS A 93 10.14 17.63 -0.61
C LYS A 93 9.69 16.86 0.63
N PRO A 94 10.45 16.89 1.74
CA PRO A 94 10.08 16.16 2.97
C PRO A 94 8.69 16.50 3.54
N ASP A 95 8.17 17.69 3.24
CA ASP A 95 6.86 18.20 3.68
C ASP A 95 5.72 17.93 2.69
N ASP A 96 6.01 17.36 1.50
CA ASP A 96 4.96 16.92 0.59
C ASP A 96 4.14 15.80 1.26
N TRP A 97 2.82 15.84 1.12
CA TRP A 97 1.91 14.87 1.77
C TRP A 97 2.19 13.41 1.40
N PHE A 98 2.81 13.17 0.24
CA PHE A 98 3.19 11.85 -0.26
C PHE A 98 4.65 11.49 0.03
N ALA A 99 5.47 12.40 0.58
CA ALA A 99 6.92 12.20 0.65
C ALA A 99 7.27 10.90 1.40
N GLY A 100 6.65 10.69 2.56
CA GLY A 100 6.89 9.47 3.32
C GLY A 100 6.33 8.20 2.68
N GLN A 101 5.29 8.31 1.85
CA GLN A 101 4.76 7.18 1.07
C GLN A 101 5.75 6.77 -0.02
N VAL A 102 6.29 7.76 -0.74
CA VAL A 102 7.26 7.56 -1.80
C VAL A 102 8.58 7.00 -1.25
N GLU A 103 9.02 7.50 -0.10
CA GLU A 103 10.21 6.99 0.57
C GLU A 103 10.02 5.55 1.06
N ALA A 104 8.88 5.24 1.69
CA ALA A 104 8.55 3.87 2.11
C ALA A 104 8.52 2.92 0.90
N ALA A 105 7.92 3.35 -0.21
CA ALA A 105 7.86 2.56 -1.42
C ALA A 105 9.24 2.25 -2.01
N ALA A 106 10.14 3.24 -1.96
CA ALA A 106 11.52 3.07 -2.42
C ALA A 106 12.37 2.24 -1.44
N ALA A 107 12.10 2.31 -0.14
CA ALA A 107 12.72 1.44 0.86
C ALA A 107 12.28 -0.02 0.70
N ASN A 108 11.02 -0.25 0.32
CA ASN A 108 10.46 -1.57 0.02
C ASN A 108 10.77 -2.06 -1.41
N GLY A 109 11.60 -1.34 -2.18
CA GLY A 109 12.17 -1.82 -3.44
C GLY A 109 11.22 -1.82 -4.66
N TYR A 110 9.96 -1.41 -4.52
CA TYR A 110 9.01 -1.39 -5.64
C TYR A 110 8.93 -0.03 -6.36
N VAL A 111 9.68 0.97 -5.89
CA VAL A 111 9.88 2.28 -6.55
C VAL A 111 11.36 2.61 -6.66
N THR A 112 11.83 2.87 -7.88
CA THR A 112 13.23 3.27 -8.17
C THR A 112 13.39 4.72 -8.64
N GLY A 113 12.28 5.37 -9.02
CA GLY A 113 12.31 6.69 -9.66
C GLY A 113 12.79 6.64 -11.13
N ASN A 114 12.98 7.83 -11.69
CA ASN A 114 13.44 8.04 -13.06
C ASN A 114 14.98 8.13 -13.11
N PRO A 115 15.60 7.91 -14.29
CA PRO A 115 17.05 8.01 -14.45
C PRO A 115 17.67 9.37 -14.08
N ASP A 116 16.88 10.44 -14.10
CA ASP A 116 17.31 11.79 -13.71
C ASP A 116 17.26 12.04 -12.19
N GLY A 117 16.89 11.03 -11.39
CA GLY A 117 16.78 11.11 -9.93
C GLY A 117 15.48 11.76 -9.44
N THR A 118 14.47 11.89 -10.30
CA THR A 118 13.12 12.36 -9.94
C THR A 118 12.13 11.21 -9.73
N PHE A 119 11.01 11.46 -9.08
CA PHE A 119 9.89 10.53 -8.96
C PHE A 119 8.72 10.90 -9.90
N SER A 120 8.58 12.17 -10.28
CA SER A 120 7.45 12.73 -11.02
C SER A 120 6.11 12.53 -10.31
N SER A 121 6.03 12.91 -9.03
CA SER A 121 4.93 12.60 -8.09
C SER A 121 3.54 12.83 -8.64
N TYR A 122 3.33 13.97 -9.30
CA TYR A 122 2.03 14.35 -9.80
C TYR A 122 1.74 13.73 -11.15
N ARG A 123 2.72 13.29 -11.93
CA ARG A 123 2.45 12.72 -13.26
C ARG A 123 1.48 11.52 -13.14
N PRO A 124 0.40 11.45 -13.93
CA PRO A 124 -0.42 10.25 -14.12
C PRO A 124 0.47 9.03 -14.34
N ILE A 125 0.15 7.97 -13.62
CA ILE A 125 0.89 6.71 -13.75
C ILE A 125 0.46 5.99 -15.04
N THR A 126 1.43 5.46 -15.78
CA THR A 126 1.16 4.64 -16.97
C THR A 126 0.79 3.22 -16.56
N ARG A 127 0.20 2.45 -17.47
CA ARG A 127 -0.17 1.05 -17.19
C ARG A 127 1.04 0.15 -16.99
N GLU A 128 2.14 0.35 -17.73
CA GLU A 128 3.38 -0.40 -17.48
C GLU A 128 4.01 -0.06 -16.12
N GLN A 129 3.93 1.22 -15.69
CA GLN A 129 4.42 1.64 -14.39
C GLN A 129 3.57 1.07 -13.25
N ALA A 130 2.25 1.07 -13.41
CA ALA A 130 1.33 0.46 -12.45
C ALA A 130 1.60 -1.05 -12.31
N ALA A 131 1.80 -1.76 -13.42
CA ALA A 131 2.16 -3.18 -13.43
C ALA A 131 3.44 -3.44 -12.64
N ALA A 132 4.51 -2.71 -12.96
CA ALA A 132 5.80 -2.85 -12.31
C ALA A 132 5.75 -2.56 -10.82
N MET A 133 5.09 -1.48 -10.41
CA MET A 133 4.94 -1.16 -9.00
C MET A 133 4.11 -2.22 -8.25
N LEU A 134 3.04 -2.74 -8.85
CA LEU A 134 2.19 -3.76 -8.22
C LEU A 134 2.89 -5.10 -8.08
N VAL A 135 3.48 -5.61 -9.17
CA VAL A 135 4.17 -6.90 -9.18
C VAL A 135 5.26 -6.93 -8.12
N ARG A 136 6.06 -5.85 -8.05
CA ARG A 136 7.14 -5.73 -7.07
C ARG A 136 6.62 -5.50 -5.66
N ALA A 137 5.61 -4.66 -5.45
CA ALA A 137 5.09 -4.36 -4.11
C ALA A 137 4.45 -5.58 -3.44
N PHE A 138 3.78 -6.42 -4.23
CA PHE A 138 3.14 -7.65 -3.74
C PHE A 138 4.09 -8.86 -3.75
N GLY A 139 5.34 -8.69 -4.20
CA GLY A 139 6.34 -9.75 -4.22
C GLY A 139 5.99 -10.91 -5.15
N PHE A 140 5.29 -10.65 -6.25
CA PHE A 140 4.95 -11.71 -7.20
C PHE A 140 6.19 -12.14 -7.98
N ASP A 141 6.38 -13.46 -8.11
CA ASP A 141 7.43 -14.03 -8.95
C ASP A 141 7.21 -13.63 -10.41
N GLN A 142 8.20 -12.95 -10.97
CA GLN A 142 8.16 -12.51 -12.36
C GLN A 142 8.35 -13.71 -13.30
N LEU A 143 7.68 -13.68 -14.45
CA LEU A 143 7.94 -14.60 -15.55
C LEU A 143 9.42 -14.51 -15.96
N ALA A 144 10.14 -15.62 -15.77
CA ALA A 144 11.60 -15.62 -15.79
C ALA A 144 12.19 -15.47 -17.20
N THR A 145 11.53 -16.03 -18.22
CA THR A 145 12.08 -16.08 -19.57
C THR A 145 11.37 -15.12 -20.53
N GLU A 146 12.12 -14.54 -21.47
CA GLU A 146 11.55 -13.70 -22.52
C GLU A 146 10.50 -14.45 -23.36
N ALA A 147 10.69 -15.76 -23.57
CA ALA A 147 9.74 -16.58 -24.31
C ALA A 147 8.38 -16.70 -23.61
N GLU A 148 8.34 -16.85 -22.29
CA GLU A 148 7.10 -16.85 -21.50
C GLU A 148 6.44 -15.48 -21.54
N GLN A 149 7.23 -14.42 -21.37
CA GLN A 149 6.74 -13.04 -21.43
C GLN A 149 6.11 -12.75 -22.79
N ASP A 150 6.77 -13.11 -23.89
CA ASP A 150 6.28 -12.94 -25.25
C ASP A 150 5.01 -13.76 -25.52
N ALA A 151 4.96 -15.00 -25.03
CA ALA A 151 3.77 -15.84 -25.19
C ALA A 151 2.53 -15.23 -24.51
N VAL A 152 2.69 -14.66 -23.31
CA VAL A 152 1.60 -13.98 -22.59
C VAL A 152 1.16 -12.70 -23.30
N LEU A 153 2.10 -11.94 -23.86
CA LEU A 153 1.82 -10.66 -24.50
C LEU A 153 1.43 -10.77 -25.99
N ALA A 154 1.53 -11.96 -26.59
CA ALA A 154 1.34 -12.19 -28.03
C ALA A 154 -0.03 -11.76 -28.58
N SER A 155 -1.07 -11.68 -27.73
CA SER A 155 -2.42 -11.27 -28.13
C SER A 155 -2.58 -9.75 -28.29
N PHE A 156 -1.58 -8.96 -27.87
CA PHE A 156 -1.64 -7.51 -27.89
C PHE A 156 -0.80 -6.93 -29.02
N VAL A 157 -1.43 -6.15 -29.89
CA VAL A 157 -0.80 -5.59 -31.09
C VAL A 157 0.24 -4.51 -30.79
N ASP A 158 0.22 -3.98 -29.57
CA ASP A 158 1.09 -2.93 -29.05
C ASP A 158 2.02 -3.44 -27.94
N ALA A 159 2.23 -4.76 -27.85
CA ALA A 159 3.16 -5.36 -26.89
C ALA A 159 4.60 -4.85 -27.06
N ASP A 160 4.97 -4.42 -28.26
CA ASP A 160 6.27 -3.82 -28.58
C ASP A 160 6.47 -2.42 -27.98
N GLN A 161 5.39 -1.76 -27.54
CA GLN A 161 5.45 -0.49 -26.82
C GLN A 161 5.74 -0.66 -25.33
N VAL A 162 5.72 -1.89 -24.81
CA VAL A 162 6.12 -2.17 -23.43
C VAL A 162 7.63 -1.95 -23.32
N SER A 163 8.03 -1.08 -22.40
CA SER A 163 9.46 -0.85 -22.18
C SER A 163 10.17 -2.11 -21.73
N ALA A 164 11.40 -2.33 -22.22
CA ALA A 164 12.20 -3.51 -21.84
C ALA A 164 12.35 -3.68 -20.31
N TRP A 165 12.47 -2.57 -19.56
CA TRP A 165 12.59 -2.61 -18.10
C TRP A 165 11.31 -3.05 -17.37
N ALA A 166 10.16 -2.98 -18.03
CA ALA A 166 8.84 -3.29 -17.47
C ALA A 166 8.26 -4.60 -18.02
N LYS A 167 8.86 -5.18 -19.06
CA LYS A 167 8.28 -6.31 -19.82
C LYS A 167 7.96 -7.51 -18.94
N ALA A 168 8.88 -7.90 -18.06
CA ALA A 168 8.67 -8.99 -17.11
C ALA A 168 7.50 -8.70 -16.17
N ASP A 169 7.44 -7.50 -15.61
CA ASP A 169 6.35 -7.08 -14.71
C ASP A 169 4.98 -7.03 -15.43
N VAL A 170 4.93 -6.45 -16.64
CA VAL A 170 3.70 -6.34 -17.42
C VAL A 170 3.18 -7.71 -17.81
N ALA A 171 4.05 -8.58 -18.31
CA ALA A 171 3.65 -9.95 -18.65
C ALA A 171 3.16 -10.72 -17.41
N THR A 172 3.83 -10.55 -16.26
CA THR A 172 3.40 -11.16 -14.98
C THR A 172 2.03 -10.64 -14.55
N ALA A 173 1.81 -9.32 -14.60
CA ALA A 173 0.53 -8.72 -14.25
C ALA A 173 -0.62 -9.17 -15.16
N VAL A 174 -0.35 -9.40 -16.45
CA VAL A 174 -1.32 -9.96 -17.39
C VAL A 174 -1.58 -11.44 -17.09
N SER A 175 -0.52 -12.23 -16.88
CA SER A 175 -0.62 -13.66 -16.59
C SER A 175 -1.36 -13.96 -15.29
N LEU A 176 -1.24 -13.08 -14.29
CA LEU A 176 -1.96 -13.16 -13.02
C LEU A 176 -3.36 -12.54 -13.08
N GLU A 177 -3.80 -12.09 -14.26
CA GLU A 177 -5.09 -11.40 -14.46
C GLU A 177 -5.26 -10.15 -13.57
N LEU A 178 -4.15 -9.61 -13.05
CA LEU A 178 -4.16 -8.34 -12.32
C LEU A 178 -4.61 -7.24 -13.27
N MET A 179 -4.05 -7.23 -14.49
CA MET A 179 -4.40 -6.29 -15.54
C MET A 179 -4.85 -7.02 -16.81
N SER A 180 -6.04 -6.69 -17.30
CA SER A 180 -6.47 -7.01 -18.66
C SER A 180 -5.96 -5.97 -19.66
N GLY A 181 -5.97 -6.28 -20.96
CA GLY A 181 -5.83 -5.27 -22.01
C GLY A 181 -6.85 -4.14 -21.86
N TYR A 182 -6.49 -2.95 -22.35
CA TYR A 182 -7.40 -1.82 -22.51
C TYR A 182 -8.52 -2.16 -23.52
N THR A 183 -8.17 -2.92 -24.55
CA THR A 183 -9.10 -3.66 -25.40
C THR A 183 -8.69 -5.13 -25.43
N ALA A 184 -9.44 -5.98 -26.15
CA ALA A 184 -9.08 -7.38 -26.33
C ALA A 184 -7.71 -7.59 -26.99
N THR A 185 -7.19 -6.59 -27.72
CA THR A 185 -5.93 -6.69 -28.48
C THR A 185 -4.97 -5.54 -28.20
N THR A 186 -5.23 -4.69 -27.20
CA THR A 186 -4.41 -3.48 -26.94
C THR A 186 -4.13 -3.37 -25.45
N LEU A 187 -2.86 -3.28 -25.06
CA LEU A 187 -2.42 -3.04 -23.68
C LEU A 187 -2.48 -1.57 -23.30
N ALA A 188 -2.12 -0.68 -24.23
CA ALA A 188 -1.81 0.72 -23.99
C ALA A 188 -0.81 0.92 -22.83
N PRO A 189 0.42 0.34 -22.91
CA PRO A 189 1.36 0.30 -21.79
C PRO A 189 1.85 1.70 -21.40
N GLN A 190 2.00 2.58 -22.40
CA GLN A 190 2.29 3.99 -22.27
C GLN A 190 1.12 4.79 -22.89
N PRO A 191 0.75 5.96 -22.35
CA PRO A 191 -0.12 6.88 -23.09
C PRO A 191 0.62 7.32 -24.35
N ALA A 192 -0.08 7.39 -25.49
CA ALA A 192 0.49 7.89 -26.74
C ALA A 192 1.16 9.26 -26.50
N ASP A 193 2.43 9.39 -26.90
CA ASP A 193 3.36 10.52 -26.72
C ASP A 193 2.71 11.85 -26.28
N LEU A 194 2.45 12.00 -24.99
CA LEU A 194 2.21 13.31 -24.41
C LEU A 194 3.55 14.04 -24.39
N SER A 195 3.69 15.02 -25.27
CA SER A 195 4.86 15.89 -25.36
C SER A 195 5.17 16.53 -23.99
N ALA A 196 6.43 16.92 -23.77
CA ALA A 196 6.81 17.65 -22.56
C ALA A 196 5.96 18.92 -22.33
N ALA A 197 5.41 19.51 -23.39
CA ALA A 197 4.52 20.66 -23.32
C ALA A 197 3.13 20.30 -22.75
N GLU A 198 2.56 19.16 -23.12
CA GLU A 198 1.28 18.67 -22.60
C GLU A 198 1.41 18.27 -21.13
N TRP A 199 2.56 17.72 -20.74
CA TRP A 199 2.86 17.47 -19.32
C TRP A 199 2.92 18.74 -18.49
N LYS A 200 3.54 19.80 -19.01
CA LYS A 200 3.60 21.09 -18.34
C LYS A 200 2.21 21.72 -18.15
N GLN A 201 1.28 21.50 -19.08
CA GLN A 201 -0.11 21.95 -18.93
C GLN A 201 -0.84 21.16 -17.83
N TRP A 202 -0.61 19.85 -17.76
CA TRP A 202 -1.15 19.01 -16.70
C TRP A 202 -0.60 19.40 -15.32
N GLU A 203 0.70 19.65 -15.19
CA GLU A 203 1.33 20.11 -13.94
C GLU A 203 0.84 21.48 -13.49
N ALA A 204 0.48 22.36 -14.44
CA ALA A 204 -0.11 23.66 -14.14
C ALA A 204 -1.57 23.55 -13.66
N ALA A 205 -2.25 22.41 -13.87
CA ALA A 205 -3.61 22.19 -13.40
C ALA A 205 -3.64 22.00 -11.88
N ARG A 206 -4.31 22.93 -11.19
CA ARG A 206 -4.34 23.03 -9.71
C ARG A 206 -5.57 22.40 -9.08
N THR A 207 -6.56 22.03 -9.89
CA THR A 207 -7.82 21.42 -9.46
C THR A 207 -8.08 20.13 -10.20
N THR A 208 -8.88 19.24 -9.61
CA THR A 208 -9.27 17.97 -10.22
C THR A 208 -9.99 18.19 -11.55
N GLU A 209 -10.87 19.18 -11.63
CA GLU A 209 -11.62 19.54 -12.84
C GLU A 209 -10.69 19.97 -13.98
N GLN A 210 -9.64 20.75 -13.67
CA GLN A 210 -8.66 21.17 -14.67
C GLN A 210 -7.85 19.98 -15.20
N ARG A 211 -7.49 19.03 -14.32
CA ARG A 211 -6.77 17.81 -14.73
C ARG A 211 -7.64 16.91 -15.60
N GLU A 212 -8.91 16.71 -15.23
CA GLU A 212 -9.89 15.98 -16.04
C GLU A 212 -10.09 16.63 -17.42
N ALA A 213 -10.17 17.97 -17.47
CA ALA A 213 -10.31 18.70 -18.73
C ALA A 213 -9.10 18.51 -19.66
N VAL A 214 -7.89 18.52 -19.11
CA VAL A 214 -6.65 18.22 -19.84
C VAL A 214 -6.70 16.78 -20.37
N LEU A 215 -7.04 15.80 -19.53
CA LEU A 215 -7.11 14.39 -19.93
C LEU A 215 -8.17 14.10 -21.01
N LYS A 216 -9.30 14.81 -20.96
CA LYS A 216 -10.35 14.73 -21.98
C LYS A 216 -9.89 15.27 -23.33
N GLN A 217 -8.99 16.25 -23.35
CA GLN A 217 -8.37 16.77 -24.57
C GLN A 217 -7.27 15.85 -25.09
N LEU A 218 -6.51 15.24 -24.18
CA LEU A 218 -5.35 14.41 -24.48
C LEU A 218 -5.71 12.99 -24.93
N GLY A 219 -6.94 12.53 -24.70
CA GLY A 219 -7.34 11.16 -24.97
C GLY A 219 -6.63 10.22 -24.00
N SER A 220 -7.19 10.05 -22.80
CA SER A 220 -6.65 9.25 -21.68
C SER A 220 -6.45 7.75 -21.96
N ASN A 221 -6.47 7.33 -23.23
CA ASN A 221 -6.30 5.96 -23.69
C ASN A 221 -4.95 5.41 -23.19
N GLY A 222 -4.99 4.61 -22.12
CA GLY A 222 -3.81 3.99 -21.53
C GLY A 222 -3.38 4.52 -20.16
N LEU A 223 -4.02 5.57 -19.63
CA LEU A 223 -3.84 5.95 -18.23
C LEU A 223 -4.77 5.15 -17.31
N ILE A 224 -4.31 4.86 -16.09
CA ILE A 224 -5.09 4.10 -15.12
C ILE A 224 -6.04 5.01 -14.34
N THR A 225 -7.30 4.60 -14.20
CA THR A 225 -8.31 5.30 -13.39
C THR A 225 -8.34 4.81 -11.94
N ARG A 226 -8.94 5.59 -11.04
CA ARG A 226 -9.13 5.22 -9.63
C ARG A 226 -9.89 3.91 -9.47
N ALA A 227 -10.92 3.69 -10.28
CA ALA A 227 -11.67 2.44 -10.32
C ALA A 227 -10.83 1.26 -10.80
N GLN A 228 -10.02 1.46 -11.85
CA GLN A 228 -9.10 0.43 -12.33
C GLN A 228 -8.06 0.09 -11.25
N THR A 229 -7.43 1.09 -10.65
CA THR A 229 -6.49 0.87 -9.54
C THR A 229 -7.14 0.12 -8.39
N ALA A 230 -8.38 0.48 -8.01
CA ALA A 230 -9.10 -0.23 -6.94
C ALA A 230 -9.33 -1.71 -7.29
N ALA A 231 -9.81 -1.99 -8.50
CA ALA A 231 -10.05 -3.35 -8.96
C ALA A 231 -8.76 -4.19 -9.01
N ILE A 232 -7.67 -3.60 -9.51
CA ILE A 232 -6.37 -4.28 -9.62
C ILE A 232 -5.79 -4.56 -8.23
N LEU A 233 -5.88 -3.61 -7.29
CA LEU A 233 -5.43 -3.80 -5.91
C LEU A 233 -6.21 -4.90 -5.19
N VAL A 234 -7.54 -4.96 -5.36
CA VAL A 234 -8.35 -6.03 -4.75
C VAL A 234 -7.96 -7.40 -5.33
N ARG A 235 -7.70 -7.51 -6.63
CA ARG A 235 -7.17 -8.75 -7.23
C ARG A 235 -5.80 -9.10 -6.69
N ALA A 236 -4.90 -8.13 -6.60
CA ALA A 236 -3.55 -8.33 -6.06
C ALA A 236 -3.59 -8.76 -4.59
N LEU A 237 -4.49 -8.19 -3.78
CA LEU A 237 -4.70 -8.61 -2.38
C LEU A 237 -5.24 -10.05 -2.28
N ALA A 238 -6.14 -10.44 -3.18
CA ALA A 238 -6.68 -11.79 -3.21
C ALA A 238 -5.66 -12.84 -3.69
N LEU A 239 -4.70 -12.41 -4.53
CA LEU A 239 -3.62 -13.25 -5.03
C LEU A 239 -2.33 -13.13 -4.22
N LYS A 240 -2.26 -12.17 -3.28
CA LYS A 240 -1.09 -11.95 -2.43
C LYS A 240 -0.67 -13.34 -1.94
N PRO A 241 0.58 -13.77 -2.20
CA PRO A 241 1.04 -15.08 -1.75
C PRO A 241 0.64 -15.16 -0.29
N ALA A 242 -0.07 -16.22 0.10
CA ALA A 242 -0.32 -16.46 1.51
C ALA A 242 1.05 -16.33 2.15
N VAL A 243 1.21 -15.34 3.01
CA VAL A 243 2.45 -15.19 3.75
C VAL A 243 2.65 -16.55 4.38
N GLU A 244 3.70 -17.28 3.99
CA GLU A 244 3.88 -18.63 4.50
C GLU A 244 4.10 -18.48 5.99
N VAL A 245 3.03 -18.68 6.76
CA VAL A 245 3.08 -18.53 8.19
C VAL A 245 3.74 -19.79 8.70
N THR A 246 5.03 -19.67 9.01
CA THR A 246 5.75 -20.75 9.66
C THR A 246 5.36 -20.73 11.14
N VAL A 247 4.63 -21.77 11.57
CA VAL A 247 4.19 -21.89 12.95
C VAL A 247 5.09 -22.88 13.68
N PHE A 248 5.72 -22.43 14.75
CA PHE A 248 6.44 -23.28 15.69
C PHE A 248 5.55 -23.55 16.91
N ASP A 249 4.85 -24.69 16.89
CA ASP A 249 3.89 -25.12 17.90
C ASP A 249 4.36 -26.30 18.76
N GLU A 250 5.63 -26.68 18.63
CA GLU A 250 6.32 -27.63 19.50
C GLU A 250 7.61 -26.99 20.05
N ALA A 251 8.05 -27.44 21.23
CA ALA A 251 9.32 -27.00 21.81
C ALA A 251 10.49 -27.52 20.96
N GLY A 252 11.55 -26.73 20.80
CA GLY A 252 12.70 -27.15 20.02
C GLY A 252 13.60 -26.03 19.53
N ILE A 253 14.67 -26.43 18.85
CA ILE A 253 15.62 -25.52 18.19
C ILE A 253 15.35 -25.57 16.69
N TYR A 254 15.12 -24.41 16.08
CA TYR A 254 14.78 -24.25 14.67
C TYR A 254 15.77 -23.34 13.97
N GLY A 255 16.23 -23.78 12.80
CA GLY A 255 17.28 -23.12 12.02
C GLY A 255 18.62 -23.84 12.10
N PRO A 256 19.54 -23.57 11.16
CA PRO A 256 20.75 -24.37 10.99
C PRO A 256 21.77 -24.13 12.12
N GLU A 257 22.54 -25.17 12.49
CA GLU A 257 23.64 -25.04 13.46
C GLU A 257 24.74 -24.08 12.94
N ASP A 258 25.00 -24.11 11.63
CA ASP A 258 25.98 -23.27 10.94
C ASP A 258 25.35 -22.62 9.68
N GLY A 259 25.74 -21.38 9.40
CA GLY A 259 25.26 -20.64 8.22
C GLY A 259 24.03 -19.78 8.52
N THR A 260 23.21 -19.50 7.50
CA THR A 260 21.97 -18.73 7.67
C THR A 260 20.91 -19.23 6.71
N GLU A 261 19.69 -19.44 7.22
CA GLU A 261 18.52 -19.83 6.43
C GLU A 261 17.50 -18.69 6.39
N THR A 262 16.84 -18.52 5.24
CA THR A 262 15.81 -17.48 5.07
C THR A 262 14.43 -18.14 5.13
N ILE A 263 13.61 -17.71 6.09
CA ILE A 263 12.17 -18.00 6.10
C ILE A 263 11.45 -16.89 5.35
N SER A 264 10.82 -17.26 4.25
CA SER A 264 9.99 -16.35 3.45
C SER A 264 8.60 -16.24 4.07
N GLY A 265 8.31 -15.13 4.75
CA GLY A 265 7.00 -14.87 5.35
C GLY A 265 7.04 -14.65 6.86
N ASP A 266 5.87 -14.70 7.48
CA ASP A 266 5.66 -14.45 8.91
C ASP A 266 5.99 -15.71 9.71
N VAL A 267 6.54 -15.52 10.90
CA VAL A 267 6.80 -16.60 11.84
C VAL A 267 5.92 -16.40 13.06
N ILE A 268 5.24 -17.46 13.49
CA ILE A 268 4.47 -17.46 14.74
C ILE A 268 5.02 -18.54 15.67
N ILE A 269 5.44 -18.13 16.86
CA ILE A 269 5.83 -19.03 17.93
C ILE A 269 4.63 -19.23 18.85
N ARG A 270 4.20 -20.48 19.03
CA ARG A 270 3.04 -20.86 19.86
C ARG A 270 3.35 -21.84 20.98
N ALA A 271 4.54 -22.44 20.98
CA ALA A 271 5.00 -23.33 22.03
C ALA A 271 5.99 -22.64 22.98
N GLU A 272 6.03 -23.17 24.20
CA GLU A 272 7.10 -22.91 25.14
C GLU A 272 8.42 -23.54 24.68
N ASP A 273 9.54 -23.00 25.15
CA ASP A 273 10.90 -23.53 24.95
C ASP A 273 11.30 -23.66 23.47
N VAL A 274 10.96 -22.63 22.69
CA VAL A 274 11.35 -22.48 21.29
C VAL A 274 12.59 -21.62 21.17
N THR A 275 13.63 -22.15 20.52
CA THR A 275 14.81 -21.40 20.11
C THR A 275 14.82 -21.28 18.59
N LEU A 276 14.84 -20.05 18.09
CA LEU A 276 15.14 -19.77 16.69
C LEU A 276 16.62 -19.40 16.58
N GLN A 277 17.36 -20.03 15.66
CA GLN A 277 18.78 -19.78 15.49
C GLN A 277 19.19 -19.57 14.02
N ASN A 278 20.04 -18.58 13.76
CA ASN A 278 20.66 -18.36 12.45
C ASN A 278 19.63 -18.18 11.30
N LEU A 279 18.58 -17.39 11.54
CA LEU A 279 17.48 -17.18 10.60
C LEU A 279 17.37 -15.73 10.11
N ILE A 280 16.99 -15.56 8.84
CA ILE A 280 16.45 -14.31 8.30
C ILE A 280 14.96 -14.50 8.03
N ILE A 281 14.11 -13.78 8.74
CA ILE A 281 12.66 -13.78 8.56
C ILE A 281 12.31 -12.56 7.71
N THR A 282 11.69 -12.79 6.54
CA THR A 282 11.34 -11.68 5.63
C THR A 282 10.02 -11.00 5.99
N GLY A 283 9.13 -11.67 6.74
CA GLY A 283 7.88 -11.12 7.28
C GLY A 283 7.98 -10.74 8.76
N ASP A 284 6.82 -10.75 9.42
CA ASP A 284 6.67 -10.41 10.83
C ASP A 284 6.98 -11.61 11.74
N LEU A 285 7.48 -11.35 12.94
CA LEU A 285 7.67 -12.37 13.99
C LEU A 285 6.64 -12.13 15.10
N ILE A 286 5.79 -13.12 15.37
CA ILE A 286 4.76 -13.05 16.41
C ILE A 286 5.04 -14.13 17.46
N ILE A 287 5.31 -13.71 18.69
CA ILE A 287 5.31 -14.59 19.86
C ILE A 287 3.88 -14.59 20.42
N ASP A 288 3.13 -15.66 20.16
CA ASP A 288 1.70 -15.78 20.47
C ASP A 288 1.44 -15.86 21.98
N GLU A 289 0.27 -15.41 22.42
CA GLU A 289 -0.15 -15.48 23.83
C GLU A 289 -0.15 -16.91 24.39
N ARG A 290 -0.29 -17.93 23.52
CA ARG A 290 -0.24 -19.35 23.89
C ARG A 290 1.10 -19.83 24.43
N VAL A 291 2.19 -19.10 24.17
CA VAL A 291 3.50 -19.38 24.78
C VAL A 291 3.41 -19.27 26.31
N GLY A 292 2.47 -18.50 26.85
CA GLY A 292 2.25 -18.38 28.29
C GLY A 292 3.50 -17.86 29.00
N ASP A 293 3.93 -18.56 30.06
CA ASP A 293 5.15 -18.24 30.81
C ASP A 293 6.42 -18.91 30.24
N GLY A 294 6.31 -19.58 29.08
CA GLY A 294 7.40 -20.30 28.44
C GLY A 294 8.52 -19.39 27.92
N THR A 295 9.70 -19.98 27.69
CA THR A 295 10.89 -19.24 27.20
C THR A 295 10.96 -19.27 25.69
N VAL A 296 11.31 -18.14 25.08
CA VAL A 296 11.64 -18.02 23.65
C VAL A 296 13.03 -17.41 23.51
N ILE A 297 13.90 -18.07 22.76
CA ILE A 297 15.28 -17.64 22.52
C ILE A 297 15.45 -17.33 21.03
N LEU A 298 15.99 -16.15 20.71
CA LEU A 298 16.27 -15.73 19.34
C LEU A 298 17.78 -15.55 19.17
N GLU A 299 18.48 -16.55 18.65
CA GLU A 299 19.93 -16.51 18.47
C GLU A 299 20.30 -16.15 17.03
N ASN A 300 20.93 -14.99 16.81
CA ASN A 300 21.33 -14.56 15.46
C ASN A 300 20.16 -14.56 14.46
N VAL A 301 19.00 -14.04 14.89
CA VAL A 301 17.79 -13.91 14.07
C VAL A 301 17.66 -12.47 13.56
N THR A 302 17.44 -12.31 12.26
CA THR A 302 17.11 -11.01 11.64
C THR A 302 15.67 -11.02 11.15
N VAL A 303 14.82 -10.19 11.74
CA VAL A 303 13.45 -9.96 11.27
C VAL A 303 13.43 -8.72 10.38
N LYS A 304 12.86 -8.81 9.18
CA LYS A 304 12.71 -7.67 8.26
C LYS A 304 11.38 -6.94 8.45
N GLY A 305 10.35 -7.63 8.93
CA GLY A 305 9.07 -7.05 9.35
C GLY A 305 9.05 -6.62 10.82
N ASP A 306 7.85 -6.51 11.38
CA ASP A 306 7.64 -6.16 12.78
C ASP A 306 7.78 -7.38 13.70
N THR A 307 8.21 -7.16 14.93
CA THR A 307 8.22 -8.19 15.98
C THR A 307 7.17 -7.86 17.03
N GLU A 308 6.19 -8.73 17.20
CA GLU A 308 5.10 -8.59 18.17
C GLU A 308 5.21 -9.68 19.24
N VAL A 309 5.28 -9.25 20.51
CA VAL A 309 5.40 -10.16 21.66
C VAL A 309 4.10 -10.11 22.47
N LYS A 310 3.33 -11.19 22.41
CA LYS A 310 2.04 -11.38 23.14
C LYS A 310 2.12 -12.42 24.26
N GLY A 311 3.10 -13.31 24.20
CA GLY A 311 3.40 -14.32 25.23
C GLY A 311 4.87 -14.30 25.65
N GLY A 312 5.21 -15.09 26.66
CA GLY A 312 6.50 -15.10 27.36
C GLY A 312 6.34 -14.55 28.78
N GLY A 313 6.90 -15.25 29.76
CA GLY A 313 6.91 -14.80 31.16
C GLY A 313 7.83 -13.59 31.39
N THR A 314 7.93 -13.15 32.65
CA THR A 314 8.93 -12.14 33.05
C THR A 314 10.34 -12.61 32.70
N ASP A 315 11.03 -11.85 31.84
CA ASP A 315 12.40 -12.09 31.35
C ASP A 315 12.57 -13.33 30.45
N SER A 316 11.51 -13.78 29.79
CA SER A 316 11.50 -15.05 29.03
C SER A 316 11.79 -14.92 27.53
N VAL A 317 11.94 -13.71 27.00
CA VAL A 317 12.34 -13.47 25.61
C VAL A 317 13.78 -12.98 25.59
N ILE A 318 14.67 -13.81 25.08
CA ILE A 318 16.12 -13.58 25.08
C ILE A 318 16.56 -13.29 23.63
N PHE A 319 17.17 -12.12 23.41
CA PHE A 319 17.72 -11.66 22.12
C PHE A 319 19.24 -11.84 22.05
#